data_AF-A0A444Z3T7-F1
#
_entry.id   AF-A0A444Z3T7-F1
#
_cell.length_a   1.000
_cell.length_b   1.000
_cell.length_c   1.000
_cell.angle_alpha   90.00
_cell.angle_beta   90.00
_cell.angle_gamma   90.00
#
_symmetry.space_group_name_H-M   'P 1'
#
loop_
_entity.id
_entity.type
_entity.pdbx_description
1 polymer ?
#
loop_
_entity_poly.entity_id
_entity_poly.type
_entity_poly.pdbx_seq_one_letter_code
_entity_poly.pdbx_strand_id
1 'polypeptide(L)'
;MANVALRQIRLPKIEEEEGKNSTVKEDPLINFFLTEEIRKYITPKENRVGKINLYGTEKVYNTIGHACVLYKNELQQYMDYDIGSYCDDDWNLAQKLMINGCDPLPRRRCLTRASIEYQKPYPNNESLWKLPDNKNVRWSNYRCRNFDCLQSKNPKRGYTKCTGCFEMEKEKLKWVTNSSLSADFMISDVLKIKPGEIRIGLDYGIGTGTFAARMREQNVTIVSTALNLGGLLWIDRFFCSKKDLDDYMYMFLQLRYKKHKWAISPKSKDEVYLSALLEKPPRAI
;
A
#
# COMPACT_ATOMS: atom_id res chain seq x y z
N MET A 1 -15.05 -18.02 16.40
CA MET A 1 -14.83 -16.58 16.61
C MET A 1 -16.11 -15.84 16.25
N ALA A 2 -16.72 -15.13 17.20
CA ALA A 2 -17.93 -14.37 16.96
C ALA A 2 -17.58 -13.11 16.15
N ASN A 3 -17.91 -13.09 14.86
CA ASN A 3 -17.83 -11.90 14.02
C ASN A 3 -18.99 -10.98 14.41
N VAL A 4 -18.75 -10.05 15.33
CA VAL A 4 -19.66 -8.92 15.53
C VAL A 4 -19.45 -7.99 14.34
N ALA A 5 -20.31 -8.10 13.32
CA ALA A 5 -20.39 -7.12 12.25
C ALA A 5 -20.87 -5.79 12.85
N LEU A 6 -19.93 -4.97 13.32
CA LEU A 6 -20.21 -3.60 13.75
C LEU A 6 -20.49 -2.75 12.51
N ARG A 7 -21.62 -2.95 11.83
CA ARG A 7 -22.19 -1.91 10.97
C ARG A 7 -22.68 -0.81 11.91
N GLN A 8 -21.79 0.11 12.27
CA GLN A 8 -22.19 1.36 12.92
C GLN A 8 -22.93 2.20 11.88
N ILE A 9 -24.23 1.92 11.72
CA ILE A 9 -25.14 2.78 10.98
C ILE A 9 -25.20 4.09 11.74
N ARG A 10 -24.69 5.16 11.14
CA ARG A 10 -24.78 6.47 11.76
C ARG A 10 -26.19 7.01 11.49
N LEU A 11 -27.05 7.00 12.50
CA LEU A 11 -28.25 7.82 12.47
C LEU A 11 -27.82 9.30 12.40
N PRO A 12 -28.39 10.13 11.51
CA PRO A 12 -28.08 11.55 11.46
C PRO A 12 -28.34 12.15 12.85
N LYS A 13 -27.32 12.80 13.40
CA LYS A 13 -27.40 13.47 14.69
C LYS A 13 -28.01 14.85 14.43
N ILE A 14 -29.21 15.10 14.93
CA ILE A 14 -29.81 16.43 14.95
C ILE A 14 -29.07 17.21 16.03
N GLU A 15 -28.32 18.23 15.65
CA GLU A 15 -27.77 19.20 16.59
C GLU A 15 -28.85 20.26 16.81
N GLU A 16 -29.48 20.22 17.99
CA GLU A 16 -30.37 21.29 18.46
C GLU A 16 -29.49 22.46 18.93
N GLU A 17 -29.26 23.45 18.06
CA GLU A 17 -28.86 24.78 18.51
C GLU A 17 -30.13 25.53 18.95
N GLU A 18 -30.21 25.91 20.23
CA GLU A 18 -31.29 26.74 20.76
C GLU A 18 -31.46 28.02 19.92
N GLY A 19 -32.60 28.12 19.22
CA GLY A 19 -33.08 29.38 18.64
C GLY A 19 -32.86 29.62 17.14
N LYS A 20 -32.36 28.65 16.36
CA LYS A 20 -32.37 28.74 14.88
C LYS A 20 -32.97 27.48 14.27
N ASN A 21 -33.78 27.64 13.22
CA ASN A 21 -34.33 26.53 12.42
C ASN A 21 -33.26 25.44 12.21
N SER A 22 -33.62 24.21 12.57
CA SER A 22 -32.79 23.01 12.51
C SER A 22 -32.32 22.74 11.09
N THR A 23 -31.23 23.40 10.71
CA THR A 23 -30.53 23.11 9.46
C THR A 23 -29.56 21.99 9.76
N VAL A 24 -29.89 20.78 9.31
CA VAL A 24 -28.89 19.73 9.19
C VAL A 24 -27.79 20.31 8.31
N LYS A 25 -26.64 20.68 8.90
CA LYS A 25 -25.46 21.12 8.13
C LYS A 25 -24.90 19.90 7.43
N GLU A 26 -25.57 19.49 6.37
CA GLU A 26 -25.18 18.39 5.53
C GLU A 26 -24.03 18.85 4.64
N ASP A 27 -22.86 18.24 4.82
CA ASP A 27 -21.75 18.42 3.90
C ASP A 27 -22.11 17.77 2.55
N PRO A 28 -22.19 18.53 1.44
CA PRO A 28 -22.57 17.99 0.13
C PRO A 28 -21.68 16.82 -0.32
N LEU A 29 -20.40 16.82 0.08
CA LEU A 29 -19.47 15.74 -0.25
C LEU A 29 -19.77 14.46 0.53
N ILE A 30 -20.24 14.58 1.78
CA ILE A 30 -20.65 13.41 2.58
C ILE A 30 -21.88 12.76 1.94
N ASN A 31 -22.86 13.57 1.56
CA ASN A 31 -24.10 13.10 0.93
C ASN A 31 -23.95 12.63 -0.51
N PHE A 32 -22.84 12.98 -1.15
CA PHE A 32 -22.50 12.43 -2.45
C PHE A 32 -22.33 10.91 -2.42
N PHE A 33 -21.89 10.32 -1.29
CA PHE A 33 -21.69 8.88 -1.15
C PHE A 33 -22.81 8.22 -0.33
N LEU A 34 -23.15 6.98 -0.71
CA LEU A 34 -24.12 6.10 -0.08
C LEU A 34 -23.47 5.12 0.90
N THR A 35 -22.27 4.62 0.59
CA THR A 35 -21.57 3.64 1.44
C THR A 35 -21.13 4.27 2.76
N GLU A 36 -21.49 3.66 3.89
CA GLU A 36 -21.25 4.22 5.24
C GLU A 36 -19.75 4.39 5.57
N GLU A 37 -18.88 3.46 5.17
CA GLU A 37 -17.45 3.56 5.48
C GLU A 37 -16.79 4.76 4.80
N ILE A 38 -17.13 5.07 3.54
CA ILE A 38 -16.58 6.26 2.88
C ILE A 38 -17.15 7.53 3.51
N ARG A 39 -18.46 7.58 3.79
CA ARG A 39 -19.10 8.71 4.48
C ARG A 39 -18.39 8.99 5.81
N LYS A 40 -18.15 7.94 6.60
CA LYS A 40 -17.45 8.02 7.87
C LYS A 40 -15.98 8.39 7.71
N TYR A 41 -15.32 7.95 6.64
CA TYR A 41 -13.94 8.32 6.34
C TYR A 41 -13.84 9.83 6.08
N ILE A 42 -14.67 10.42 5.21
CA ILE A 42 -14.60 11.86 4.91
C ILE A 42 -15.25 12.75 5.98
N THR A 43 -16.08 12.19 6.87
CA THR A 43 -16.69 12.96 7.96
C THR A 43 -15.61 13.53 8.88
N PRO A 44 -15.60 14.85 9.11
CA PRO A 44 -14.73 15.51 10.09
C PRO A 44 -14.82 14.87 11.48
N LYS A 45 -13.68 14.75 12.17
CA LYS A 45 -13.61 14.23 13.54
C LYS A 45 -13.36 15.37 14.50
N GLU A 46 -14.21 15.50 15.50
CA GLU A 46 -14.04 16.52 16.53
C GLU A 46 -12.79 16.26 17.35
N ASN A 47 -12.10 17.34 17.72
CA ASN A 47 -10.97 17.25 18.62
C ASN A 47 -11.46 16.83 20.01
N ARG A 48 -10.74 15.91 20.68
CA ARG A 48 -11.17 15.28 21.94
C ARG A 48 -11.55 16.24 23.07
N VAL A 49 -11.10 17.50 23.02
CA VAL A 49 -11.28 18.50 24.10
C VAL A 49 -11.96 19.78 23.58
N GLY A 50 -12.50 19.78 22.37
CA GLY A 50 -13.02 21.01 21.72
C GLY A 50 -11.96 22.10 21.51
N LYS A 51 -10.68 21.79 21.77
CA LYS A 51 -9.56 22.71 21.59
C LYS A 51 -9.23 22.81 20.11
N ILE A 52 -8.92 24.03 19.68
CA ILE A 52 -8.40 24.34 18.36
C ILE A 52 -7.07 23.57 18.16
N ASN A 53 -6.95 22.85 17.05
CA ASN A 53 -5.72 22.14 16.69
C ASN A 53 -4.66 23.11 16.14
N LEU A 54 -3.47 22.58 15.81
CA LEU A 54 -2.37 23.35 15.22
C LEU A 54 -2.76 24.11 13.93
N TYR A 55 -3.79 23.64 13.22
CA TYR A 55 -4.28 24.22 11.98
C TYR A 55 -5.39 25.26 12.19
N GLY A 56 -5.69 25.63 13.44
CA GLY A 56 -6.72 26.62 13.73
C GLY A 56 -8.15 26.07 13.64
N THR A 57 -8.35 24.74 13.62
CA THR A 57 -9.68 24.13 13.50
C THR A 57 -10.06 23.29 14.73
N GLU A 58 -11.35 23.27 15.07
CA GLU A 58 -11.91 22.46 16.17
C GLU A 58 -12.15 20.99 15.77
N LYS A 59 -12.01 20.69 14.48
CA LYS A 59 -12.21 19.37 13.89
C LYS A 59 -11.06 19.03 12.95
N VAL A 60 -10.71 17.75 12.87
CA VAL A 60 -9.79 17.20 11.86
C VAL A 60 -10.59 16.78 10.64
N TYR A 61 -10.24 17.33 9.49
CA TYR A 61 -10.84 16.99 8.20
C TYR A 61 -10.01 15.89 7.54
N ASN A 62 -10.66 14.79 7.18
CA ASN A 62 -10.00 13.75 6.40
C ASN A 62 -10.02 14.15 4.92
N THR A 63 -8.87 14.08 4.27
CA THR A 63 -8.75 14.41 2.85
C THR A 63 -9.07 13.20 1.99
N ILE A 64 -9.80 13.43 0.90
CA ILE A 64 -10.00 12.49 -0.19
C ILE A 64 -9.49 13.13 -1.49
N GLY A 65 -8.76 12.36 -2.30
CA GLY A 65 -8.29 12.82 -3.60
C GLY A 65 -9.47 13.18 -4.51
N HIS A 66 -9.38 14.28 -5.26
CA HIS A 66 -10.46 14.73 -6.14
C HIS A 66 -10.86 13.65 -7.17
N ALA A 67 -9.86 12.95 -7.71
CA ALA A 67 -10.09 11.81 -8.62
C ALA A 67 -10.92 10.69 -7.96
N CYS A 68 -10.76 10.42 -6.66
CA CYS A 68 -11.59 9.43 -5.97
C CYS A 68 -13.09 9.76 -6.04
N VAL A 69 -13.42 11.06 -6.00
CA VAL A 69 -14.81 11.54 -6.08
C VAL A 69 -15.36 11.35 -7.50
N LEU A 70 -14.53 11.54 -8.52
CA LEU A 70 -14.91 11.30 -9.93
C LEU A 70 -15.21 9.82 -10.18
N TYR A 71 -14.49 8.90 -9.52
CA TYR A 71 -14.72 7.45 -9.58
C TYR A 71 -15.65 6.96 -8.46
N LYS A 72 -16.79 7.64 -8.28
CA LYS A 72 -17.75 7.39 -7.19
C LYS A 72 -18.11 5.91 -7.04
N ASN A 73 -18.52 5.25 -8.13
CA ASN A 73 -19.07 3.90 -8.07
C ASN A 73 -18.00 2.88 -7.64
N GLU A 74 -16.83 2.95 -8.28
CA GLU A 74 -15.67 2.15 -7.93
C GLU A 74 -15.21 2.40 -6.50
N LEU A 75 -15.22 3.65 -6.04
CA LEU A 75 -14.83 3.97 -4.67
C LEU A 75 -15.84 3.43 -3.65
N GLN A 76 -17.13 3.51 -3.95
CA GLN A 76 -18.17 2.96 -3.09
C GLN A 76 -18.06 1.44 -2.98
N GLN A 77 -17.85 0.77 -4.12
CA GLN A 77 -17.55 -0.66 -4.12
C GLN A 77 -16.27 -0.96 -3.34
N TYR A 78 -15.23 -0.14 -3.51
CA TYR A 78 -13.99 -0.27 -2.75
C TYR A 78 -14.22 -0.04 -1.25
N MET A 79 -15.19 0.76 -0.84
CA MET A 79 -15.44 1.03 0.59
C MET A 79 -16.58 0.19 1.17
N ASP A 80 -17.15 -0.74 0.40
CA ASP A 80 -18.21 -1.63 0.86
C ASP A 80 -17.60 -2.89 1.49
N TYR A 81 -17.42 -2.86 2.81
CA TYR A 81 -16.91 -3.98 3.59
C TYR A 81 -17.42 -3.90 5.02
N ASP A 82 -17.48 -5.04 5.70
CA ASP A 82 -17.77 -5.07 7.13
C ASP A 82 -16.51 -4.79 7.96
N ILE A 83 -16.64 -3.98 8.99
CA ILE A 83 -15.52 -3.63 9.87
C ILE A 83 -14.96 -4.89 10.54
N GLY A 84 -13.64 -5.07 10.49
CA GLY A 84 -12.96 -6.22 11.10
C GLY A 84 -13.16 -7.55 10.37
N SER A 85 -14.01 -7.61 9.34
CA SER A 85 -14.13 -8.78 8.46
C SER A 85 -12.97 -8.83 7.47
N TYR A 86 -12.92 -9.86 6.62
CA TYR A 86 -11.92 -9.92 5.56
C TYR A 86 -12.25 -8.98 4.42
N CYS A 87 -11.26 -8.18 3.99
CA CYS A 87 -11.40 -7.41 2.75
C CYS A 87 -11.55 -8.35 1.56
N ASP A 88 -12.38 -7.92 0.61
CA ASP A 88 -12.48 -8.56 -0.69
C ASP A 88 -11.14 -8.59 -1.43
N ASP A 89 -11.02 -9.54 -2.35
CA ASP A 89 -9.84 -9.65 -3.21
C ASP A 89 -9.97 -8.76 -4.43
N ASP A 90 -9.95 -7.45 -4.21
CA ASP A 90 -10.29 -6.43 -5.20
C ASP A 90 -9.12 -5.51 -5.52
N TRP A 91 -7.91 -6.07 -5.54
CA TRP A 91 -6.70 -5.33 -5.90
C TRP A 91 -6.79 -4.68 -7.29
N ASN A 92 -7.51 -5.30 -8.23
CA ASN A 92 -7.79 -4.73 -9.55
C ASN A 92 -8.58 -3.42 -9.46
N LEU A 93 -9.58 -3.37 -8.57
CA LEU A 93 -10.39 -2.18 -8.32
C LEU A 93 -9.54 -1.09 -7.66
N ALA A 94 -8.75 -1.46 -6.66
CA ALA A 94 -7.80 -0.58 -5.99
C ALA A 94 -6.81 0.04 -7.00
N GLN A 95 -6.21 -0.79 -7.86
CA GLN A 95 -5.28 -0.35 -8.89
C GLN A 95 -5.96 0.53 -9.94
N LYS A 96 -7.20 0.19 -10.36
CA LYS A 96 -7.99 1.04 -11.28
C LYS A 96 -8.19 2.43 -10.69
N LEU A 97 -8.60 2.53 -9.43
CA LEU A 97 -8.76 3.82 -8.74
C LEU A 97 -7.44 4.60 -8.72
N MET A 98 -6.35 3.98 -8.28
CA MET A 98 -5.04 4.64 -8.19
C MET A 98 -4.49 5.12 -9.53
N ILE A 99 -4.56 4.28 -10.58
CA ILE A 99 -4.08 4.66 -11.93
C ILE A 99 -4.82 5.88 -12.46
N ASN A 100 -6.08 6.04 -12.08
CA ASN A 100 -6.87 7.20 -12.46
C ASN A 100 -6.74 8.38 -11.47
N GLY A 101 -5.74 8.35 -10.60
CA GLY A 101 -5.38 9.46 -9.70
C GLY A 101 -6.05 9.43 -8.33
N CYS A 102 -6.82 8.40 -7.99
CA CYS A 102 -7.35 8.22 -6.63
C CYS A 102 -6.26 7.64 -5.71
N ASP A 103 -5.28 8.48 -5.38
CA ASP A 103 -4.20 8.19 -4.44
C ASP A 103 -4.01 9.38 -3.48
N PRO A 104 -3.93 9.14 -2.15
CA PRO A 104 -4.04 7.85 -1.48
C PRO A 104 -5.49 7.32 -1.48
N LEU A 105 -5.64 6.00 -1.63
CA LEU A 105 -6.93 5.33 -1.41
C LEU A 105 -7.38 5.49 0.05
N PRO A 106 -8.68 5.70 0.31
CA PRO A 106 -9.21 5.73 1.67
C PRO A 106 -8.85 4.45 2.44
N ARG A 107 -8.35 4.63 3.65
CA ARG A 107 -7.89 3.50 4.45
C ARG A 107 -9.07 2.63 4.90
N ARG A 108 -9.04 1.36 4.52
CA ARG A 108 -10.03 0.37 4.96
C ARG A 108 -9.80 -0.11 6.39
N ARG A 109 -10.91 -0.49 7.05
CA ARG A 109 -10.94 -1.12 8.39
C ARG A 109 -11.31 -2.61 8.36
N CYS A 110 -11.48 -3.19 7.17
CA CYS A 110 -11.42 -4.64 6.99
C CYS A 110 -9.97 -5.14 7.11
N LEU A 111 -9.82 -6.42 7.41
CA LEU A 111 -8.56 -7.12 7.51
C LEU A 111 -8.26 -7.76 6.16
N THR A 112 -7.17 -7.36 5.54
CA THR A 112 -6.68 -8.08 4.38
C THR A 112 -6.32 -9.53 4.76
N ARG A 113 -6.52 -10.50 3.85
CA ARG A 113 -6.12 -11.90 4.06
C ARG A 113 -4.61 -12.10 3.83
N ALA A 114 -3.92 -12.77 4.74
CA ALA A 114 -2.63 -13.40 4.44
C ALA A 114 -2.80 -14.87 4.06
N SER A 115 -1.71 -15.46 3.60
CA SER A 115 -1.57 -16.90 3.57
C SER A 115 -1.51 -17.46 4.99
N ILE A 116 -2.31 -18.49 5.25
CA ILE A 116 -2.26 -19.27 6.49
C ILE A 116 -0.91 -19.98 6.62
N GLU A 117 -0.33 -20.38 5.48
CA GLU A 117 0.95 -21.07 5.39
C GLU A 117 2.06 -20.13 4.92
N TYR A 118 2.22 -18.98 5.59
CA TYR A 118 3.30 -18.07 5.24
C TYR A 118 4.66 -18.77 5.30
N GLN A 119 5.42 -18.68 4.21
CA GLN A 119 6.81 -19.14 4.16
C GLN A 119 7.75 -17.94 4.05
N LYS A 120 8.86 -17.97 4.78
CA LYS A 120 9.87 -16.92 4.65
C LYS A 120 10.47 -16.98 3.23
N PRO A 121 10.58 -15.85 2.50
CA PRO A 121 11.27 -15.80 1.21
C PRO A 121 12.72 -16.26 1.31
N TYR A 122 13.27 -16.74 0.20
CA TYR A 122 14.69 -17.11 0.12
C TYR A 122 15.60 -15.93 0.50
N PRO A 123 16.72 -16.19 1.16
CA PRO A 123 17.75 -15.17 1.38
C PRO A 123 18.27 -14.60 0.05
N ASN A 124 18.79 -13.36 0.08
CA ASN A 124 19.15 -12.59 -1.12
C ASN A 124 20.11 -13.33 -2.07
N ASN A 125 21.08 -14.07 -1.52
CA ASN A 125 22.05 -14.85 -2.30
C ASN A 125 21.39 -16.01 -3.07
N GLU A 126 20.31 -16.59 -2.56
CA GLU A 126 19.61 -17.72 -3.18
C GLU A 126 18.40 -17.29 -4.03
N SER A 127 17.88 -16.09 -3.80
CA SER A 127 16.62 -15.64 -4.41
C SER A 127 16.74 -15.16 -5.85
N LEU A 128 17.94 -14.80 -6.34
CA LEU A 128 18.11 -14.07 -7.60
C LEU A 128 17.51 -14.77 -8.82
N TRP A 129 17.70 -16.09 -8.91
CA TRP A 129 17.31 -16.90 -10.07
C TRP A 129 16.42 -18.08 -9.70
N LYS A 130 15.91 -18.08 -8.47
CA LYS A 130 15.06 -19.15 -7.95
C LYS A 130 13.61 -18.72 -8.00
N LEU A 131 12.74 -19.63 -8.43
CA LEU A 131 11.31 -19.37 -8.41
C LEU A 131 10.84 -19.13 -6.96
N PRO A 132 10.08 -18.05 -6.72
CA PRO A 132 9.51 -17.80 -5.40
C PRO A 132 8.46 -18.86 -5.04
N ASP A 133 8.20 -19.01 -3.74
CA ASP A 133 7.15 -19.90 -3.26
C ASP A 133 5.74 -19.39 -3.60
N ASN A 134 4.86 -20.32 -3.97
CA ASN A 134 3.50 -20.04 -4.42
C ASN A 134 2.56 -19.67 -3.28
N LYS A 135 2.84 -20.09 -2.04
CA LYS A 135 1.89 -20.01 -0.91
C LYS A 135 1.71 -18.59 -0.41
N ASN A 136 2.68 -17.72 -0.64
CA ASN A 136 2.62 -16.31 -0.22
C ASN A 136 1.85 -15.40 -1.18
N VAL A 137 1.40 -15.91 -2.32
CA VAL A 137 0.73 -15.14 -3.37
C VAL A 137 -0.76 -15.45 -3.42
N ARG A 138 -1.59 -14.42 -3.55
CA ARG A 138 -3.03 -14.58 -3.77
C ARG A 138 -3.31 -14.72 -5.26
N TRP A 139 -3.70 -15.92 -5.66
CA TRP A 139 -3.90 -16.25 -7.07
C TRP A 139 -5.33 -16.01 -7.57
N SER A 140 -6.31 -15.74 -6.71
CA SER A 140 -7.76 -15.67 -6.98
C SER A 140 -8.17 -14.98 -8.30
N ASN A 141 -7.57 -13.83 -8.60
CA ASN A 141 -7.85 -13.00 -9.78
C ASN A 141 -6.95 -13.32 -10.98
N TYR A 142 -6.03 -14.28 -10.84
CA TYR A 142 -5.15 -14.74 -11.89
C TYR A 142 -5.66 -16.07 -12.45
N ARG A 143 -5.53 -16.25 -13.77
CA ARG A 143 -5.80 -17.54 -14.41
C ARG A 143 -4.80 -18.59 -13.94
N CYS A 144 -3.54 -18.18 -13.75
CA CYS A 144 -2.52 -19.01 -13.13
C CYS A 144 -2.65 -19.07 -11.62
N ARG A 145 -2.32 -20.23 -11.04
CA ARG A 145 -2.43 -20.50 -9.60
C ARG A 145 -1.09 -20.80 -8.92
N ASN A 146 0.00 -20.71 -9.67
CA ASN A 146 1.37 -20.87 -9.21
C ASN A 146 2.33 -20.24 -10.24
N PHE A 147 3.59 -20.06 -9.86
CA PHE A 147 4.66 -19.54 -10.71
C PHE A 147 5.02 -20.50 -11.83
N ASP A 148 4.89 -21.81 -11.63
CA ASP A 148 5.11 -22.82 -12.68
C ASP A 148 4.15 -22.63 -13.87
N CYS A 149 2.91 -22.26 -13.58
CA CYS A 149 1.88 -21.95 -14.58
C CYS A 149 2.23 -20.71 -15.42
N LEU A 150 3.04 -19.78 -14.90
CA LEU A 150 3.49 -18.58 -15.61
C LEU A 150 4.71 -18.83 -16.53
N GLN A 151 5.24 -20.05 -16.54
CA GLN A 151 6.22 -20.49 -17.53
C GLN A 151 5.53 -20.76 -18.88
N SER A 152 6.29 -20.66 -19.98
CA SER A 152 5.76 -20.73 -21.36
C SER A 152 5.03 -22.01 -21.75
N LYS A 153 5.09 -23.07 -20.94
CA LYS A 153 4.41 -24.35 -21.22
C LYS A 153 2.88 -24.30 -21.06
N ASN A 154 2.29 -23.15 -20.74
CA ASN A 154 0.87 -23.05 -20.50
C ASN A 154 0.05 -22.61 -21.74
N PRO A 155 -0.79 -23.49 -22.33
CA PRO A 155 -1.56 -23.18 -23.52
C PRO A 155 -2.74 -22.22 -23.25
N LYS A 156 -3.14 -22.02 -21.99
CA LYS A 156 -4.27 -21.15 -21.61
C LYS A 156 -3.76 -19.76 -21.25
N ARG A 157 -3.84 -18.85 -22.22
CA ARG A 157 -3.45 -17.43 -22.11
C ARG A 157 -4.09 -16.77 -20.89
N GLY A 158 -3.30 -16.15 -20.03
CA GLY A 158 -3.75 -15.30 -18.94
C GLY A 158 -2.66 -14.30 -18.60
N TYR A 159 -2.95 -13.01 -18.75
CA TYR A 159 -1.98 -11.90 -18.78
C TYR A 159 -1.02 -11.98 -20.00
N THR A 160 -1.43 -11.39 -21.12
CA THR A 160 -0.72 -11.42 -22.41
C THR A 160 0.72 -10.90 -22.37
N LYS A 161 1.09 -10.11 -21.35
CA LYS A 161 2.42 -9.51 -21.24
C LYS A 161 3.47 -10.37 -20.51
N CYS A 162 3.09 -11.51 -19.92
CA CYS A 162 4.03 -12.27 -19.07
C CYS A 162 4.16 -13.77 -19.40
N THR A 163 3.95 -14.14 -20.66
CA THR A 163 4.19 -15.52 -21.11
C THR A 163 5.68 -15.84 -21.08
N GLY A 164 6.10 -16.81 -20.28
CA GLY A 164 7.53 -17.21 -20.19
C GLY A 164 8.39 -16.32 -19.30
N CYS A 165 7.81 -15.29 -18.69
CA CYS A 165 8.47 -14.40 -17.71
C CYS A 165 9.20 -15.13 -16.57
N PHE A 166 8.67 -16.28 -16.17
CA PHE A 166 9.19 -17.08 -15.06
C PHE A 166 10.08 -18.24 -15.51
N GLU A 167 10.51 -18.26 -16.78
CA GLU A 167 11.54 -19.19 -17.24
C GLU A 167 12.92 -18.70 -16.82
N MET A 168 13.31 -18.96 -15.57
CA MET A 168 14.57 -18.45 -14.98
C MET A 168 15.80 -18.80 -15.82
N GLU A 169 15.79 -19.96 -16.48
CA GLU A 169 16.86 -20.42 -17.37
C GLU A 169 17.02 -19.58 -18.65
N LYS A 170 15.95 -18.91 -19.10
CA LYS A 170 15.96 -17.96 -20.23
C LYS A 170 16.03 -16.50 -19.79
N GLU A 171 15.59 -16.19 -18.56
CA GLU A 171 15.66 -14.84 -17.97
C GLU A 171 17.06 -14.51 -17.45
N LYS A 172 17.80 -15.49 -16.91
CA LYS A 172 19.28 -15.45 -16.95
C LYS A 172 19.69 -15.36 -18.45
N LEU A 173 20.91 -15.25 -18.94
CA LEU A 173 21.17 -14.97 -20.39
C LEU A 173 20.73 -13.57 -20.90
N LYS A 174 19.58 -13.02 -20.51
CA LYS A 174 19.23 -11.62 -20.87
C LYS A 174 20.34 -10.67 -20.41
N TRP A 175 20.75 -9.76 -21.31
CA TRP A 175 21.84 -8.80 -21.15
C TRP A 175 23.25 -9.40 -20.90
N VAL A 176 23.41 -10.72 -21.04
CA VAL A 176 24.69 -11.43 -20.89
C VAL A 176 25.21 -11.97 -22.21
N THR A 177 24.34 -12.49 -23.06
CA THR A 177 24.72 -12.99 -24.38
C THR A 177 24.30 -11.99 -25.44
N ASN A 178 25.12 -11.78 -26.46
CA ASN A 178 24.70 -11.04 -27.64
C ASN A 178 23.44 -11.69 -28.21
N SER A 179 22.34 -10.93 -28.22
CA SER A 179 21.17 -11.34 -28.97
C SER A 179 21.45 -11.11 -30.46
N SER A 180 20.65 -11.73 -31.32
CA SER A 180 20.70 -11.53 -32.76
C SER A 180 20.18 -10.14 -33.20
N LEU A 181 19.77 -9.28 -32.26
CA LEU A 181 19.26 -7.93 -32.52
C LEU A 181 20.32 -6.88 -32.19
N SER A 182 20.61 -5.99 -33.14
CA SER A 182 21.65 -4.95 -33.04
C SER A 182 21.38 -3.82 -32.03
N ALA A 183 20.25 -3.89 -31.30
CA ALA A 183 19.80 -2.85 -30.37
C ALA A 183 19.98 -3.23 -28.89
N ASP A 184 20.55 -4.39 -28.59
CA ASP A 184 20.73 -4.86 -27.21
C ASP A 184 22.11 -4.49 -26.66
N PHE A 185 22.13 -3.86 -25.49
CA PHE A 185 23.37 -3.59 -24.73
C PHE A 185 23.62 -4.68 -23.70
N MET A 186 24.86 -5.16 -23.63
CA MET A 186 25.30 -6.02 -22.55
C MET A 186 25.54 -5.21 -21.27
N ILE A 187 25.22 -5.78 -20.11
CA ILE A 187 25.51 -5.12 -18.82
C ILE A 187 27.00 -4.85 -18.66
N SER A 188 27.86 -5.75 -19.14
CA SER A 188 29.31 -5.54 -19.13
C SER A 188 29.72 -4.28 -19.88
N ASP A 189 29.08 -3.98 -21.00
CA ASP A 189 29.46 -2.86 -21.86
C ASP A 189 29.01 -1.55 -21.25
N VAL A 190 27.80 -1.51 -20.67
CA VAL A 190 27.29 -0.36 -19.93
C VAL A 190 28.19 -0.06 -18.72
N LEU A 191 28.57 -1.07 -17.94
CA LEU A 191 29.41 -0.89 -16.75
C LEU A 191 30.85 -0.48 -17.09
N LYS A 192 31.37 -0.85 -18.27
CA LYS A 192 32.70 -0.45 -18.75
C LYS A 192 32.78 1.04 -19.13
N ILE A 193 31.66 1.70 -19.43
CA ILE A 193 31.66 3.13 -19.78
C ILE A 193 32.23 3.96 -18.61
N LYS A 194 31.85 3.61 -17.37
CA LYS A 194 32.34 4.24 -16.15
C LYS A 194 32.55 3.22 -15.02
N PRO A 195 33.70 2.54 -15.00
CA PRO A 195 33.97 1.49 -14.02
C PRO A 195 33.92 2.01 -12.58
N GLY A 196 33.08 1.41 -11.72
CA GLY A 196 32.99 1.74 -10.29
C GLY A 196 32.13 2.98 -9.93
N GLU A 197 31.64 3.73 -10.92
CA GLU A 197 30.75 4.88 -10.70
C GLU A 197 29.27 4.50 -10.69
N ILE A 198 28.87 3.50 -11.48
CA ILE A 198 27.47 3.06 -11.57
C ILE A 198 27.14 2.18 -10.36
N ARG A 199 26.48 2.74 -9.34
CA ARG A 199 26.17 2.06 -8.06
C ARG A 199 24.68 1.89 -7.77
N ILE A 200 23.85 2.78 -8.32
CA ILE A 200 22.40 2.78 -8.12
C ILE A 200 21.73 3.01 -9.47
N GLY A 201 20.66 2.27 -9.76
CA GLY A 201 19.82 2.45 -10.95
C GLY A 201 18.33 2.39 -10.62
N LEU A 202 17.52 2.99 -11.48
CA LEU A 202 16.07 2.94 -11.41
C LEU A 202 15.55 2.03 -12.52
N ASP A 203 14.82 0.99 -12.14
CA ASP A 203 14.13 0.10 -13.07
C ASP A 203 12.63 0.44 -13.08
N TYR A 204 12.24 1.17 -14.12
CA TYR A 204 10.84 1.53 -14.37
C TYR A 204 10.08 0.41 -15.10
N GLY A 205 10.78 -0.64 -15.53
CA GLY A 205 10.20 -1.77 -16.25
C GLY A 205 9.36 -2.64 -15.33
N ILE A 206 8.11 -2.89 -15.71
CA ILE A 206 7.27 -3.89 -15.04
C ILE A 206 7.62 -5.26 -15.61
N GLY A 207 8.39 -6.05 -14.86
CA GLY A 207 8.82 -7.39 -15.24
C GLY A 207 9.02 -8.31 -14.03
N THR A 208 9.78 -9.39 -14.20
CA THR A 208 10.09 -10.37 -13.14
C THR A 208 11.30 -10.00 -12.28
N GLY A 209 11.83 -8.78 -12.43
CA GLY A 209 13.00 -8.30 -11.70
C GLY A 209 14.35 -8.77 -12.27
N THR A 210 14.36 -9.34 -13.48
CA THR A 210 15.55 -9.89 -14.15
C THR A 210 16.70 -8.88 -14.25
N PHE A 211 16.39 -7.62 -14.62
CA PHE A 211 17.40 -6.57 -14.73
C PHE A 211 18.01 -6.23 -13.36
N ALA A 212 17.17 -6.10 -12.33
CA ALA A 212 17.61 -5.89 -10.96
C ALA A 212 18.49 -7.05 -10.46
N ALA A 213 18.11 -8.29 -10.76
CA ALA A 213 18.91 -9.47 -10.41
C ALA A 213 20.29 -9.45 -11.07
N ARG A 214 20.37 -9.12 -12.35
CA ARG A 214 21.63 -9.03 -13.10
C ARG A 214 22.55 -7.92 -12.60
N MET A 215 22.00 -6.75 -12.35
CA MET A 215 22.76 -5.62 -11.82
C MET A 215 23.25 -5.91 -10.39
N ARG A 216 22.48 -6.67 -9.60
CA ARG A 216 22.88 -7.11 -8.26
C ARG A 216 24.09 -8.03 -8.28
N GLU A 217 24.21 -8.94 -9.26
CA GLU A 217 25.43 -9.78 -9.44
C GLU A 217 26.69 -8.93 -9.66
N GLN A 218 26.53 -7.72 -10.22
CA GLN A 218 27.60 -6.75 -10.43
C GLN A 218 27.74 -5.74 -9.28
N ASN A 219 27.15 -6.02 -8.12
CA ASN A 219 27.11 -5.15 -6.93
C ASN A 219 26.45 -3.78 -7.17
N VAL A 220 25.56 -3.66 -8.15
CA VAL A 220 24.75 -2.46 -8.39
C VAL A 220 23.38 -2.62 -7.74
N THR A 221 22.93 -1.61 -7.01
CA THR A 221 21.60 -1.60 -6.37
C THR A 221 20.57 -1.05 -7.34
N ILE A 222 19.54 -1.85 -7.66
CA ILE A 222 18.43 -1.39 -8.49
C ILE A 222 17.20 -1.14 -7.63
N VAL A 223 16.62 0.04 -7.77
CA VAL A 223 15.30 0.37 -7.25
C VAL A 223 14.31 0.07 -8.36
N SER A 224 13.54 -1.01 -8.23
CA SER A 224 12.48 -1.33 -9.18
C SER A 224 11.15 -0.76 -8.73
N THR A 225 10.43 -0.12 -9.65
CA THR A 225 9.07 0.34 -9.37
C THR A 225 8.11 -0.83 -9.49
N ALA A 226 7.58 -1.31 -8.36
CA ALA A 226 6.50 -2.28 -8.32
C ALA A 226 5.26 -1.62 -7.73
N LEU A 227 4.14 -1.61 -8.47
CA LEU A 227 2.84 -1.23 -7.95
C LEU A 227 2.29 -2.38 -7.10
N ASN A 228 2.71 -2.45 -5.83
CA ASN A 228 2.02 -3.24 -4.81
C ASN A 228 2.20 -2.59 -3.43
N LEU A 229 1.18 -1.88 -2.95
CA LEU A 229 1.23 -1.09 -1.72
C LEU A 229 0.99 -1.97 -0.48
N GLY A 230 2.09 -2.46 0.09
CA GLY A 230 2.12 -3.11 1.40
C GLY A 230 3.52 -3.02 1.98
N GLY A 231 3.91 -1.84 2.47
CA GLY A 231 5.27 -1.54 2.94
C GLY A 231 5.37 -1.16 4.41
N LEU A 232 6.59 -0.85 4.82
CA LEU A 232 6.91 -0.20 6.10
C LEU A 232 6.41 1.25 6.07
N LEU A 233 5.80 1.69 7.17
CA LEU A 233 5.54 3.09 7.45
C LEU A 233 6.78 3.65 8.18
N TRP A 234 7.52 4.54 7.50
CA TRP A 234 8.63 5.27 8.09
C TRP A 234 8.19 6.69 8.44
N ILE A 235 8.30 7.03 9.72
CA ILE A 235 8.06 8.35 10.30
C ILE A 235 9.43 8.87 10.76
N ASP A 236 9.88 10.00 10.21
CA ASP A 236 11.12 10.66 10.65
C ASP A 236 10.83 12.02 11.27
N ARG A 237 11.28 12.22 12.51
CA ARG A 237 11.25 13.49 13.26
C ARG A 237 9.90 14.21 13.18
N PHE A 238 8.81 13.44 13.31
CA PHE A 238 7.46 13.99 13.46
C PHE A 238 7.37 14.74 14.79
N PHE A 239 7.01 16.02 14.79
CA PHE A 239 6.88 16.77 16.03
C PHE A 239 5.44 16.75 16.55
N CYS A 240 5.26 16.59 17.85
CA CYS A 240 3.96 16.73 18.51
C CYS A 240 4.11 17.30 19.93
N SER A 241 3.01 17.79 20.49
CA SER A 241 2.99 18.13 21.91
C SER A 241 3.18 16.86 22.76
N LYS A 242 3.79 17.00 23.94
CA LYS A 242 3.92 15.88 24.89
C LYS A 242 2.57 15.29 25.29
N LYS A 243 1.51 16.10 25.29
CA LYS A 243 0.16 15.69 25.70
C LYS A 243 -0.53 14.83 24.63
N ASP A 244 -0.19 15.02 23.37
CA ASP A 244 -0.81 14.30 22.24
C ASP A 244 -0.04 13.02 21.86
N LEU A 245 1.18 12.84 22.39
CA LEU A 245 2.03 11.70 22.06
C LEU A 245 1.34 10.36 22.35
N ASP A 246 0.71 10.22 23.52
CA ASP A 246 -0.01 9.00 23.91
C ASP A 246 -1.17 8.68 22.96
N ASP A 247 -1.79 9.70 22.37
CA ASP A 247 -2.88 9.54 21.42
C ASP A 247 -2.39 9.05 20.06
N TYR A 248 -1.25 9.58 19.58
CA TYR A 248 -0.59 9.04 18.40
C TYR A 248 -0.16 7.59 18.64
N MET A 249 0.39 7.27 19.81
CA MET A 249 0.76 5.90 20.17
C MET A 249 -0.47 4.98 20.18
N TYR A 250 -1.57 5.43 20.78
CA TYR A 250 -2.83 4.70 20.80
C TYR A 250 -3.40 4.46 19.39
N MET A 251 -3.30 5.44 18.49
CA MET A 251 -3.68 5.26 17.09
C MET A 251 -2.82 4.20 16.39
N PHE A 252 -1.50 4.18 16.59
CA PHE A 252 -0.66 3.15 15.97
C PHE A 252 -1.00 1.74 16.48
N LEU A 253 -1.36 1.61 17.76
CA LEU A 253 -1.85 0.36 18.36
C LEU A 253 -3.18 -0.09 17.76
N GLN A 254 -4.15 0.82 17.61
CA GLN A 254 -5.45 0.52 16.97
C GLN A 254 -5.28 -0.02 15.54
N LEU A 255 -4.29 0.51 14.84
CA LEU A 255 -3.97 0.13 13.47
C LEU A 255 -3.10 -1.13 13.37
N ARG A 256 -2.80 -1.77 14.52
CA ARG A 256 -2.05 -3.02 14.68
C ARG A 256 -0.67 -3.03 14.04
N TYR A 257 -0.01 -1.87 13.90
CA TYR A 257 1.36 -1.82 13.37
C TYR A 257 2.33 -2.58 14.28
N LYS A 258 3.16 -3.45 13.68
CA LYS A 258 4.30 -4.05 14.37
C LYS A 258 5.42 -3.03 14.42
N LYS A 259 5.78 -2.61 15.62
CA LYS A 259 6.88 -1.67 15.83
C LYS A 259 8.22 -2.36 15.64
N HIS A 260 9.05 -1.86 14.73
CA HIS A 260 10.45 -2.31 14.57
C HIS A 260 11.41 -1.42 15.34
N LYS A 261 11.28 -0.12 15.17
CA LYS A 261 12.12 0.87 15.86
C LYS A 261 11.29 2.10 16.17
N TRP A 262 11.52 2.68 17.34
CA TRP A 262 11.00 4.00 17.66
C TRP A 262 12.06 4.80 18.42
N ALA A 263 11.96 6.12 18.36
CA ALA A 263 12.79 7.03 19.14
C ALA A 263 11.99 8.29 19.41
N ILE A 264 12.11 8.79 20.64
CA ILE A 264 11.49 10.04 21.08
C ILE A 264 12.61 10.94 21.59
N SER A 265 12.62 12.18 21.15
CA SER A 265 13.58 13.18 21.64
C SER A 265 12.89 14.50 21.95
N PRO A 266 13.33 15.26 22.95
CA PRO A 266 12.75 16.56 23.25
C PRO A 266 13.04 17.55 22.10
N LYS A 267 12.01 18.29 21.68
CA LYS A 267 12.14 19.45 20.79
C LYS A 267 12.15 20.75 21.61
N SER A 268 11.27 20.84 22.60
CA SER A 268 11.15 21.99 23.51
C SER A 268 10.55 21.54 24.86
N LYS A 269 10.19 22.48 25.74
CA LYS A 269 9.61 22.18 27.07
C LYS A 269 8.38 21.28 26.95
N ASP A 270 7.52 21.58 25.97
CA ASP A 270 6.21 20.94 25.78
C ASP A 270 6.08 20.14 24.47
N GLU A 271 7.12 20.09 23.64
CA GLU A 271 7.12 19.36 22.36
C GLU A 271 8.21 18.29 22.27
N VAL A 272 7.94 17.24 21.50
CA VAL A 272 8.86 16.13 21.23
C VAL A 272 8.91 15.81 19.73
N TYR A 273 10.03 15.25 19.29
CA TYR A 273 10.15 14.54 18.02
C TYR A 273 9.95 13.05 18.22
N LEU A 274 9.18 12.43 17.33
CA LEU A 274 8.97 11.00 17.19
C LEU A 274 9.53 10.54 15.83
N SER A 275 10.46 9.60 15.86
CA SER A 275 10.82 8.80 14.68
C SER A 275 10.39 7.36 14.92
N ALA A 276 9.75 6.73 13.93
CA ALA A 276 9.30 5.36 14.02
C ALA A 276 9.45 4.63 12.68
N LEU A 277 9.89 3.39 12.76
CA LEU A 277 9.80 2.42 11.68
C LEU A 277 8.77 1.37 12.10
N LEU A 278 7.62 1.41 11.43
CA LEU A 278 6.46 0.59 11.73
C LEU A 278 6.20 -0.33 10.56
N GLU A 279 6.15 -1.64 10.79
CA GLU A 279 5.65 -2.59 9.81
C GLU A 279 4.14 -2.62 9.92
N LYS A 280 3.48 -2.34 8.79
CA LYS A 280 2.05 -2.63 8.67
C LYS A 280 1.85 -4.09 9.05
N PRO A 281 0.90 -4.43 9.94
CA PRO A 281 0.74 -5.81 10.38
C PRO A 281 0.72 -6.72 9.16
N PRO A 282 1.39 -7.89 9.21
CA PRO A 282 1.05 -8.93 8.28
C PRO A 282 -0.47 -9.09 8.36
N ARG A 283 -1.08 -8.99 7.20
CA ARG A 283 -2.50 -9.25 6.97
C ARG A 283 -2.83 -10.50 7.81
N ALA A 284 -3.70 -10.44 8.82
CA ALA A 284 -3.65 -11.43 9.89
C ALA A 284 -3.93 -12.88 9.41
N ILE A 285 -3.34 -13.84 10.13
CA ILE A 285 -3.65 -15.28 10.17
C ILE A 285 -5.03 -15.47 10.81
#